data_AF-A0A4S4CG41-F1
#
_entry.id   AF-A0A4S4CG41-F1
#
_cell.length_a   1.000
_cell.length_b   1.000
_cell.length_c   1.000
_cell.angle_alpha   90.00
_cell.angle_beta   90.00
_cell.angle_gamma   90.00
#
_symmetry.space_group_name_H-M   'P 1'
#
loop_
_entity.id
_entity.type
_entity.pdbx_description
1 polymer ?
#
loop_
_entity_poly.entity_id
_entity_poly.type
_entity_poly.pdbx_seq_one_letter_code
_entity_poly.pdbx_strand_id
1 'polypeptide(L)'
;MVIDVRGLGNFQRDMTSAVYDDQGRKLWPDAALVKGVSNDLVQEGNLHTYITSESQIAAFPEVTRIKAARIRPNALALESNVYTDVSLSVLATALFKSAGQACRVVYLKD
;
A
#
# COMPACT_ATOMS: atom_id res chain seq x y z
N MET A 1 1.27 -8.78 -2.64
CA MET A 1 -0.09 -8.46 -2.15
C MET A 1 -0.69 -7.36 -3.02
N VAL A 2 -1.88 -7.57 -3.58
CA VAL A 2 -2.62 -6.53 -4.31
C VAL A 2 -3.68 -5.92 -3.39
N ILE A 3 -3.62 -4.60 -3.21
CA ILE A 3 -4.62 -3.79 -2.50
C ILE A 3 -5.46 -3.07 -3.55
N ASP A 4 -6.71 -3.48 -3.69
CA ASP A 4 -7.68 -2.79 -4.54
C ASP A 4 -8.21 -1.54 -3.83
N VAL A 5 -7.95 -0.38 -4.44
CA VAL A 5 -8.37 0.95 -3.95
C VAL A 5 -9.41 1.62 -4.86
N ARG A 6 -9.85 0.93 -5.92
CA ARG A 6 -10.82 1.47 -6.90
C ARG A 6 -12.16 1.81 -6.26
N GLY A 7 -12.84 2.83 -6.75
CA GLY A 7 -14.13 3.25 -6.21
C GLY A 7 -14.11 3.78 -4.77
N LEU A 8 -12.92 4.00 -4.18
CA LEU A 8 -12.76 4.65 -2.86
C LEU A 8 -12.51 6.17 -2.97
N GLY A 9 -12.53 6.72 -4.18
CA GLY A 9 -12.25 8.12 -4.48
C GLY A 9 -10.95 8.32 -5.25
N ASN A 10 -10.38 9.52 -5.17
CA ASN A 10 -9.19 9.91 -5.94
C ASN A 10 -7.90 9.44 -5.26
N PHE A 11 -7.64 8.13 -5.33
CA PHE A 11 -6.35 7.57 -4.91
C PHE A 11 -5.25 7.95 -5.90
N GLN A 12 -4.19 8.57 -5.41
CA GLN A 12 -3.12 9.15 -6.21
C GLN A 12 -1.85 8.31 -6.11
N ARG A 13 -0.95 8.52 -7.08
CA ARG A 13 0.40 8.00 -7.04
C ARG A 13 1.31 9.02 -6.39
N ASP A 14 2.21 8.56 -5.55
CA ASP A 14 3.23 9.39 -4.91
C ASP A 14 4.49 8.56 -4.66
N MET A 15 5.56 9.22 -4.21
CA MET A 15 6.86 8.61 -3.90
C MET A 15 6.73 7.49 -2.86
N THR A 16 5.75 7.60 -1.97
CA THR A 16 5.46 6.56 -0.99
C THR A 16 3.97 6.56 -0.63
N SER A 17 3.49 5.37 -0.32
CA SER A 17 2.16 5.10 0.20
C SER A 17 2.32 4.25 1.45
N ALA A 18 1.42 4.38 2.42
CA ALA A 18 1.42 3.55 3.61
C ALA A 18 0.13 2.74 3.74
N VAL A 19 0.24 1.59 4.38
CA VAL A 19 -0.89 0.73 4.74
C VAL A 19 -1.06 0.79 6.24
N TYR A 20 -2.28 1.02 6.69
CA TYR A 20 -2.66 1.06 8.09
C TYR A 20 -3.72 0.01 8.40
N ASP A 21 -3.80 -0.41 9.66
CA ASP A 21 -4.95 -1.17 10.15
C ASP A 21 -6.18 -0.26 10.36
N ASP A 22 -7.26 -0.89 10.82
CA ASP A 22 -8.52 -0.24 11.16
C ASP A 22 -8.39 0.73 12.35
N GLN A 23 -7.43 0.47 13.24
CA GLN A 23 -7.10 1.29 14.40
C GLN A 23 -6.12 2.43 14.08
N GLY A 24 -5.70 2.55 12.82
CA GLY A 24 -4.79 3.61 12.37
C GLY A 24 -3.31 3.35 12.67
N ARG A 25 -2.93 2.13 13.07
CA ARG A 25 -1.52 1.73 13.24
C ARG A 25 -0.92 1.39 11.88
N LYS A 26 0.30 1.86 11.64
CA LYS A 26 1.01 1.59 10.38
C LYS A 26 1.41 0.12 10.30
N LEU A 27 0.98 -0.55 9.25
CA LEU A 27 1.34 -1.93 8.91
C LEU A 27 2.46 -1.99 7.89
N TRP A 28 2.50 -1.01 6.98
CA TRP A 28 3.46 -0.94 5.90
C TRP A 28 3.81 0.51 5.55
N PRO A 29 5.06 0.81 5.18
CA PRO A 29 6.22 -0.08 5.18
C PRO A 29 6.63 -0.51 6.61
N ASP A 30 7.16 -1.74 6.75
CA ASP A 30 7.61 -2.29 8.04
C ASP A 30 8.68 -1.36 8.63
N ALA A 31 8.52 -0.97 9.90
CA ALA A 31 9.48 -0.13 10.59
C ALA A 31 10.90 -0.73 10.58
N ALA A 32 11.04 -2.06 10.60
CA ALA A 32 12.35 -2.73 10.48
C ALA A 32 12.94 -2.64 9.07
N LEU A 33 12.10 -2.69 8.03
CA LEU A 33 12.51 -2.47 6.63
C LEU A 33 12.79 -0.99 6.32
N VAL A 34 12.32 -0.05 7.14
CA VAL A 34 12.55 1.39 6.95
C VAL A 34 13.65 1.92 7.86
N LYS A 35 13.96 1.23 8.97
CA LYS A 35 15.00 1.61 9.93
C LYS A 35 16.38 1.36 9.33
N GLY A 36 16.98 2.42 8.79
CA GLY A 36 18.31 2.38 8.17
C GLY A 36 18.29 2.28 6.65
N VAL A 37 17.10 2.28 6.04
CA VAL A 37 16.95 2.42 4.60
C VAL A 37 17.09 3.89 4.24
N SER A 38 18.12 4.22 3.46
CA SER A 38 18.23 5.56 2.87
C SER A 38 16.99 5.83 2.03
N ASN A 39 16.60 7.10 1.89
CA ASN A 39 15.50 7.49 1.00
C ASN A 39 15.64 6.88 -0.41
N ASP A 40 16.84 6.47 -0.81
CA ASP A 40 17.15 5.84 -2.09
C ASP A 40 16.46 4.48 -2.27
N LEU A 41 16.28 3.64 -1.26
CA LEU A 41 15.63 2.30 -1.42
C LEU A 41 14.08 2.40 -1.46
N VAL A 42 13.54 3.49 -0.91
CA VAL A 42 12.14 3.91 -1.12
C VAL A 42 11.98 4.51 -2.52
N GLN A 43 12.98 5.27 -3.00
CA GLN A 43 13.03 5.84 -4.36
C GLN A 43 13.40 4.84 -5.46
N GLU A 44 14.10 3.74 -5.15
CA GLU A 44 14.43 2.63 -6.06
C GLU A 44 13.17 1.83 -6.45
N GLY A 45 11.99 2.21 -5.92
CA GLY A 45 10.70 1.90 -6.53
C GLY A 45 10.22 0.46 -6.37
N ASN A 46 10.89 -0.36 -5.55
CA ASN A 46 10.58 -1.79 -5.45
C ASN A 46 9.72 -2.19 -4.25
N LEU A 47 9.47 -1.27 -3.31
CA LEU A 47 8.66 -1.54 -2.13
C LEU A 47 7.16 -1.61 -2.44
N HIS A 48 6.67 -0.75 -3.34
CA HIS A 48 5.31 -0.81 -3.83
C HIS A 48 5.19 -0.49 -5.33
N THR A 49 4.03 -0.76 -5.92
CA THR A 49 3.76 -0.48 -7.33
C THR A 49 2.30 -0.12 -7.52
N TYR A 50 2.01 0.69 -8.53
CA TYR A 50 0.65 1.07 -8.88
C TYR A 50 0.29 0.47 -10.23
N ILE A 51 -0.85 -0.22 -10.28
CA ILE A 51 -1.43 -0.77 -11.51
C ILE A 51 -2.83 -0.21 -11.72
N THR A 52 -3.27 -0.16 -12.97
CA THR A 52 -4.57 0.39 -13.38
C THR A 52 -5.48 -0.67 -14.02
N SER A 53 -4.98 -1.88 -14.24
CA SER A 53 -5.78 -2.97 -14.78
C SER A 53 -5.51 -4.31 -14.09
N GLU A 54 -6.53 -5.16 -14.08
CA GLU A 54 -6.45 -6.54 -13.60
C GLU A 54 -5.41 -7.35 -14.38
N SER A 55 -5.25 -7.09 -15.68
CA SER A 55 -4.27 -7.78 -16.52
C SER A 55 -2.83 -7.57 -16.05
N GLN A 56 -2.51 -6.45 -15.40
CA GLN A 56 -1.18 -6.18 -14.86
C GLN A 56 -0.87 -7.01 -13.61
N ILE A 57 -1.89 -7.60 -12.96
CA ILE A 57 -1.70 -8.48 -11.80
C ILE A 57 -0.96 -9.76 -12.20
N ALA A 58 -1.14 -10.23 -13.44
CA ALA A 58 -0.51 -11.45 -13.95
C ALA A 58 1.03 -11.39 -13.97
N ALA A 59 1.62 -10.20 -13.86
CA ALA A 59 3.06 -10.02 -13.76
C ALA A 59 3.64 -10.36 -12.38
N PHE A 60 2.80 -10.62 -11.36
CA PHE A 60 3.24 -10.91 -10.00
C PHE A 60 3.01 -12.39 -9.65
N PRO A 61 4.01 -13.10 -9.10
CA PRO A 61 3.80 -14.45 -8.57
C PRO A 61 3.01 -14.41 -7.26
N GLU A 62 2.18 -15.42 -7.02
CA GLU A 62 1.45 -15.66 -5.75
C GLU A 62 0.68 -14.43 -5.22
N VAL A 63 -0.38 -14.07 -5.93
CA VAL A 63 -1.18 -12.89 -5.60
C VAL A 63 -2.28 -13.21 -4.59
N THR A 64 -2.10 -12.72 -3.37
CA THR A 64 -3.24 -12.45 -2.49
C THR A 64 -3.79 -11.06 -2.78
N ARG A 65 -5.12 -10.97 -2.92
CA ARG A 65 -5.83 -9.72 -3.15
C ARG A 65 -6.70 -9.36 -1.95
N ILE A 66 -6.63 -8.11 -1.54
CA ILE A 66 -7.50 -7.53 -0.51
C ILE A 66 -8.09 -6.21 -1.00
N LYS A 67 -9.25 -5.84 -0.47
CA LYS A 67 -9.87 -4.53 -0.70
C LYS A 67 -9.47 -3.59 0.44
N ALA A 68 -9.02 -2.38 0.11
CA ALA A 68 -8.86 -1.33 1.12
C ALA A 68 -10.22 -0.89 1.65
N ALA A 69 -10.30 -0.61 2.95
CA ALA A 69 -11.52 -0.10 3.56
C ALA A 69 -11.75 1.39 3.25
N ARG A 70 -10.66 2.16 3.19
CA ARG A 70 -10.68 3.59 2.84
C ARG A 70 -9.30 4.07 2.37
N ILE A 71 -9.31 5.13 1.55
CA ILE A 71 -8.12 5.94 1.28
C ILE A 71 -7.92 6.99 2.38
N ARG A 72 -6.69 7.46 2.53
CA ARG A 72 -6.28 8.40 3.59
C ARG A 72 -5.29 9.42 3.03
N PRO A 73 -5.21 10.63 3.62
CA PRO A 73 -4.15 11.59 3.31
C PRO A 73 -2.77 10.98 3.57
N ASN A 74 -1.79 11.42 2.79
CA ASN A 74 -0.39 11.00 2.97
C ASN A 74 0.13 11.47 4.33
N ALA A 75 0.48 10.53 5.22
CA ALA A 75 0.99 10.88 6.55
C ALA A 75 2.38 11.54 6.54
N LEU A 76 3.13 11.45 5.43
CA LEU A 76 4.44 12.05 5.25
C LEU A 76 4.39 13.39 4.50
N ALA A 77 3.25 13.71 3.87
CA ALA A 77 3.05 14.96 3.16
C ALA A 77 1.83 15.70 3.72
N LEU A 78 1.95 16.14 4.98
CA LEU A 78 0.86 16.72 5.79
C LEU A 78 0.24 17.99 5.17
N GLU A 79 1.02 18.74 4.40
CA GLU A 79 0.57 19.97 3.71
C GLU A 79 -0.04 19.70 2.32
N SER A 80 -0.03 18.44 1.87
CA SER A 80 -0.56 18.05 0.57
C SER A 80 -1.97 17.46 0.71
N ASN A 81 -2.88 17.85 -0.19
CA ASN A 81 -4.24 17.27 -0.27
C ASN A 81 -4.27 15.96 -1.06
N VAL A 82 -3.18 15.18 -1.04
CA VAL A 82 -3.06 13.93 -1.80
C VAL A 82 -3.44 12.73 -0.94
N TYR A 83 -4.20 11.82 -1.54
CA TYR A 83 -4.66 10.61 -0.89
C TYR A 83 -3.91 9.42 -1.48
N THR A 84 -2.89 8.97 -0.76
CA THR A 84 -1.96 7.91 -1.19
C THR A 84 -1.87 6.78 -0.16
N ASP A 85 -2.38 7.01 1.05
CA ASP A 85 -2.39 6.03 2.11
C ASP A 85 -3.71 5.24 2.12
N VAL A 86 -3.69 4.05 2.72
CA VAL A 86 -4.88 3.19 2.82
C VAL A 86 -5.04 2.64 4.23
N SER A 87 -6.29 2.49 4.68
CA SER A 87 -6.62 1.66 5.85
C SER A 87 -7.31 0.38 5.41
N LEU A 88 -6.94 -0.73 6.04
CA LEU A 88 -7.55 -2.05 5.85
C LEU A 88 -8.65 -2.29 6.90
N SER A 89 -9.57 -3.20 6.59
CA SER A 89 -10.49 -3.77 7.58
C SER A 89 -9.78 -4.80 8.45
N VAL A 90 -10.37 -5.18 9.59
CA VAL A 90 -9.81 -6.21 10.49
C VAL A 90 -9.44 -7.51 9.75
N LEU A 91 -10.33 -8.00 8.88
CA LEU A 91 -10.09 -9.21 8.08
C LEU A 91 -8.95 -9.01 7.07
N ALA A 92 -8.94 -7.89 6.36
CA ALA A 92 -7.88 -7.56 5.40
C ALA A 92 -6.53 -7.35 6.09
N THR A 93 -6.51 -6.79 7.31
CA THR A 93 -5.31 -6.67 8.15
C THR A 93 -4.75 -8.03 8.53
N ALA A 94 -5.60 -9.00 8.90
CA ALA A 94 -5.14 -10.35 9.21
C ALA A 94 -4.49 -11.02 8.00
N LEU A 95 -5.12 -10.94 6.82
CA LEU A 95 -4.57 -11.44 5.56
C LEU A 95 -3.28 -10.72 5.16
N PHE A 96 -3.22 -9.40 5.37
CA PHE A 96 -2.03 -8.60 5.10
C PHE A 96 -0.85 -9.05 5.97
N LYS A 97 -1.10 -9.29 7.27
CA LYS A 97 -0.08 -9.77 8.21
C LYS A 97 0.37 -11.20 7.92
N SER A 98 -0.53 -12.10 7.51
CA SER A 98 -0.18 -13.49 7.19
C SER A 98 0.68 -13.61 5.93
N ALA A 99 0.65 -12.61 5.05
CA ALA A 99 1.46 -12.58 3.83
C ALA A 99 2.98 -12.40 4.13
N GLY A 100 3.33 -11.94 5.34
CA GLY A 100 4.71 -11.77 5.80
C GLY A 100 5.47 -10.58 5.19
N GLN A 101 6.74 -10.41 5.60
CA GLN A 101 7.60 -9.27 5.26
C GLN A 101 8.05 -9.23 3.79
N ALA A 102 7.97 -10.33 3.05
CA ALA A 102 8.41 -10.43 1.66
C ALA A 102 7.35 -9.94 0.64
N CYS A 103 6.16 -9.55 1.09
CA CYS A 103 5.09 -9.15 0.19
C CYS A 103 5.29 -7.73 -0.37
N ARG A 104 5.66 -7.64 -1.65
CA ARG A 104 5.54 -6.40 -2.43
C ARG A 104 4.09 -5.92 -2.41
N VAL A 105 3.87 -4.64 -2.11
CA VAL A 105 2.54 -4.03 -2.10
C VAL A 105 2.22 -3.50 -3.49
N VAL A 106 1.07 -3.89 -4.03
CA VAL A 106 0.61 -3.46 -5.35
C VAL A 106 -0.75 -2.80 -5.21
N TYR A 107 -0.86 -1.52 -5.54
CA TYR A 107 -2.11 -0.77 -5.49
C TYR A 107 -2.82 -0.87 -6.85
N LEU A 108 -3.99 -1.50 -6.88
CA LEU A 108 -4.88 -1.48 -8.04
C LEU A 108 -5.82 -0.29 -7.90
N LYS A 109 -5.60 0.73 -8.73
CA LYS A 109 -6.38 1.98 -8.75
C LYS A 109 -7.11 2.18 -10.08
N ASP A 110 -8.01 3.15 -10.11
CA ASP A 110 -8.68 3.61 -11.33
C ASP A 110 -7.75 4.50 -12.17
#